data_AF-A0A5C8JZ07-F1
#
_entry.id   AF-A0A5C8JZ07-F1
#
_cell.length_a   1.000
_cell.length_b   1.000
_cell.length_c   1.000
_cell.angle_alpha   90.00
_cell.angle_beta   90.00
_cell.angle_gamma   90.00
#
_symmetry.space_group_name_H-M   'P 1'
#
loop_
_entity.id
_entity.type
_entity.pdbx_description
1 polymer ?
#
loop_
_entity_poly.entity_id
_entity_poly.type
_entity_poly.pdbx_seq_one_letter_code
_entity_poly.pdbx_strand_id
1 'polypeptide(L)'
;MKIVLPLPVTLTSLFVVTLVGGAFEPWQLTGPHRKAAMAALGSRRLRLTHHPTPWKPAAVALTPGERRLLRRSRQHLTVSSAAPPHDQPAAVQAARAVARALAQAYGGLLADPLTGAVLPARDPEPTAFHLADGWLGWDVQVHADATCSPWDPAGAGACDGLMVTSRGLRRFALPEITLDGAACAHTLCATNLLRTVAARLVAGHLAFAAAHPGARRRAIDDHLPLPPAPLGVRLTPCAPAPSPGGGSIRRLKVGPAGDAGPVTYLKVGPPAGFTGSLNDWLCATQAPARAAVTSIAA
;
A
#
# COMPACT_ATOMS: atom_id res chain seq x y z
N MET A 1 -22.20 11.90 -5.07
CA MET A 1 -22.24 10.74 -6.00
C MET A 1 -21.91 9.47 -5.23
N LYS A 2 -22.41 8.30 -5.63
CA LYS A 2 -21.97 7.01 -5.04
C LYS A 2 -20.99 6.30 -5.98
N ILE A 3 -19.90 5.81 -5.42
CA ILE A 3 -18.91 4.96 -6.12
C ILE A 3 -19.16 3.52 -5.69
N VAL A 4 -19.34 2.63 -6.67
CA VAL A 4 -19.56 1.19 -6.42
C VAL A 4 -18.26 0.43 -6.60
N LEU A 5 -17.77 -0.19 -5.53
CA LEU A 5 -16.58 -1.03 -5.53
C LEU A 5 -16.96 -2.50 -5.62
N PRO A 6 -16.43 -3.27 -6.59
CA PRO A 6 -16.61 -4.72 -6.62
C PRO A 6 -15.77 -5.38 -5.51
N LEU A 7 -16.35 -6.33 -4.80
CA LEU A 7 -15.66 -7.10 -3.76
C LEU A 7 -15.37 -8.51 -4.27
N PRO A 8 -14.09 -8.90 -4.38
CA PRO A 8 -13.73 -10.24 -4.81
C PRO A 8 -14.12 -11.26 -3.74
N VAL A 9 -14.39 -12.50 -4.17
CA VAL A 9 -14.65 -13.63 -3.26
C VAL A 9 -13.41 -13.95 -2.43
N THR A 10 -12.23 -13.80 -3.04
CA THR A 10 -10.94 -14.12 -2.45
C THR A 10 -9.92 -13.05 -2.84
N LEU A 11 -9.17 -12.58 -1.86
CA LEU A 11 -8.01 -11.72 -2.02
C LEU A 11 -6.74 -12.55 -1.86
N THR A 12 -5.80 -12.35 -2.76
CA THR A 12 -4.47 -12.98 -2.65
C THR A 12 -3.42 -11.93 -2.37
N SER A 13 -2.66 -12.12 -1.29
CA SER A 13 -1.48 -11.31 -0.95
C SER A 13 -0.23 -12.18 -0.99
N LEU A 14 0.92 -11.57 -1.27
CA LEU A 14 2.19 -12.27 -1.44
C LEU A 14 3.33 -11.48 -0.80
N PHE A 15 4.18 -12.19 -0.07
CA PHE A 15 5.49 -11.72 0.39
C PHE A 15 6.59 -12.59 -0.20
N VAL A 16 7.76 -12.01 -0.40
CA VAL A 16 8.96 -12.71 -0.89
C VAL A 16 10.01 -12.70 0.20
N VAL A 17 10.60 -13.86 0.50
CA VAL A 17 11.68 -14.00 1.45
C VAL A 17 12.90 -14.54 0.73
N THR A 18 14.02 -13.81 0.72
CA THR A 18 15.27 -14.34 0.16
C THR A 18 15.99 -15.19 1.18
N LEU A 19 16.79 -16.18 0.76
CA LEU A 19 17.51 -17.08 1.66
C LEU A 19 19.02 -16.94 1.47
N VAL A 20 19.76 -16.64 2.55
CA VAL A 20 21.22 -16.42 2.52
C VAL A 20 22.01 -17.66 2.97
N GLY A 21 21.40 -18.55 3.76
CA GLY A 21 22.00 -19.84 4.15
C GLY A 21 20.99 -20.83 4.73
N GLY A 22 21.41 -22.09 4.86
CA GLY A 22 20.63 -23.19 5.49
C GLY A 22 19.74 -23.99 4.53
N ALA A 23 19.48 -25.25 4.88
CA ALA A 23 18.37 -26.01 4.32
C ALA A 23 17.05 -25.45 4.86
N PHE A 24 16.03 -25.37 4.03
CA PHE A 24 14.72 -24.86 4.44
C PHE A 24 14.04 -25.87 5.38
N GLU A 25 13.93 -25.52 6.66
CA GLU A 25 13.16 -26.22 7.67
C GLU A 25 11.95 -25.36 8.12
N PRO A 26 10.69 -25.76 7.80
CA PRO A 26 9.50 -24.92 7.96
C PRO A 26 9.03 -24.69 9.40
N TRP A 27 9.57 -25.37 10.43
CA TRP A 27 9.02 -25.38 11.79
C TRP A 27 9.63 -24.39 12.79
N GLN A 28 10.48 -23.45 12.36
CA GLN A 28 11.10 -22.47 13.27
C GLN A 28 10.23 -21.25 13.63
N LEU A 29 8.92 -21.28 13.38
CA LEU A 29 8.01 -20.18 13.72
C LEU A 29 7.85 -20.03 15.24
N THR A 30 8.32 -18.91 15.79
CA THR A 30 8.08 -18.50 17.19
C THR A 30 7.18 -17.26 17.24
N GLY A 31 6.50 -17.02 18.37
CA GLY A 31 5.74 -15.79 18.62
C GLY A 31 4.19 -15.88 18.50
N PRO A 32 3.49 -14.75 18.66
CA PRO A 32 2.04 -14.70 18.90
C PRO A 32 1.20 -15.15 17.68
N HIS A 33 1.74 -15.02 16.48
CA HIS A 33 1.06 -15.45 15.25
C HIS A 33 1.22 -16.94 14.95
N ARG A 34 1.98 -17.70 15.75
CA ARG A 34 2.27 -19.13 15.50
C ARG A 34 1.00 -19.97 15.35
N LYS A 35 0.00 -19.79 16.23
CA LYS A 35 -1.25 -20.58 16.15
C LYS A 35 -2.01 -20.32 14.85
N ALA A 36 -2.15 -19.04 14.48
CA ALA A 36 -2.81 -18.64 13.24
C ALA A 36 -2.03 -19.11 12.00
N ALA A 37 -0.70 -18.99 12.01
CA ALA A 37 0.17 -19.48 10.96
C ALA A 37 0.08 -21.00 10.80
N MET A 38 0.16 -21.77 11.89
CA MET A 38 0.04 -23.23 11.84
C MET A 38 -1.33 -23.70 11.35
N ALA A 39 -2.41 -23.07 11.84
CA ALA A 39 -3.76 -23.35 11.35
C ALA A 39 -3.90 -23.04 9.84
N ALA A 40 -3.24 -21.97 9.38
CA ALA A 40 -3.30 -21.57 7.98
C ALA A 40 -2.40 -22.41 7.06
N LEU A 41 -1.22 -22.85 7.51
CA LEU A 41 -0.28 -23.70 6.77
C LEU A 41 -0.86 -25.09 6.43
N GLY A 42 -1.75 -25.60 7.28
CA GLY A 42 -2.55 -26.81 7.02
C GLY A 42 -3.75 -26.59 6.10
N SER A 43 -3.95 -25.36 5.58
CA SER A 43 -5.10 -24.98 4.78
C SER A 43 -4.68 -24.35 3.45
N ARG A 44 -5.63 -24.17 2.51
CA ARG A 44 -5.38 -23.40 1.27
C ARG A 44 -5.25 -21.88 1.50
N ARG A 45 -5.38 -21.40 2.75
CA ARG A 45 -5.36 -19.96 3.08
C ARG A 45 -3.97 -19.37 3.22
N LEU A 46 -2.95 -20.18 3.51
CA LEU A 46 -1.55 -19.76 3.56
C LEU A 46 -0.68 -20.80 2.87
N ARG A 47 0.10 -20.37 1.88
CA ARG A 47 0.97 -21.25 1.11
C ARG A 47 2.40 -20.73 1.12
N LEU A 48 3.33 -21.63 1.43
CA LEU A 48 4.76 -21.44 1.25
C LEU A 48 5.18 -22.15 -0.02
N THR A 49 5.89 -21.46 -0.91
CA THR A 49 6.48 -22.09 -2.10
C THR A 49 7.95 -21.74 -2.15
N HIS A 50 8.79 -22.76 -2.24
CA HIS A 50 10.24 -22.60 -2.39
C HIS A 50 10.61 -22.52 -3.87
N HIS A 51 11.53 -21.62 -4.16
CA HIS A 51 12.07 -21.39 -5.48
C HIS A 51 13.59 -21.52 -5.39
N PRO A 52 14.20 -22.56 -6.01
CA PRO A 52 15.64 -22.81 -5.97
C PRO A 52 16.39 -21.87 -6.93
N THR A 53 15.93 -20.62 -7.08
CA THR A 53 16.53 -19.61 -7.96
C THR A 53 16.57 -18.24 -7.27
N PRO A 54 17.52 -17.37 -7.63
CA PRO A 54 17.57 -16.02 -7.10
C PRO A 54 16.32 -15.24 -7.49
N TRP A 55 15.76 -14.49 -6.53
CA TRP A 55 14.64 -13.60 -6.82
C TRP A 55 15.08 -12.40 -7.67
N LYS A 56 14.28 -12.04 -8.67
CA LYS A 56 14.48 -10.87 -9.53
C LYS A 56 13.48 -9.77 -9.14
N PRO A 57 13.91 -8.69 -8.46
CA PRO A 57 13.02 -7.61 -8.06
C PRO A 57 12.69 -6.75 -9.30
N ALA A 58 11.41 -6.65 -9.64
CA ALA A 58 10.96 -5.87 -10.79
C ALA A 58 10.30 -4.53 -10.41
N ALA A 59 9.92 -4.34 -9.13
CA ALA A 59 9.20 -3.15 -8.67
C ALA A 59 9.42 -2.85 -7.18
N VAL A 60 10.56 -3.29 -6.63
CA VAL A 60 10.93 -3.11 -5.23
C VAL A 60 12.17 -2.24 -5.15
N ALA A 61 12.07 -1.13 -4.41
CA ALA A 61 13.21 -0.25 -4.17
C ALA A 61 14.19 -0.94 -3.21
N LEU A 62 15.46 -1.05 -3.61
CA LEU A 62 16.51 -1.69 -2.83
C LEU A 62 17.65 -0.73 -2.51
N THR A 63 17.96 -0.60 -1.22
CA THR A 63 19.17 0.06 -0.74
C THR A 63 20.43 -0.69 -1.21
N PRO A 64 21.62 -0.06 -1.20
CA PRO A 64 22.86 -0.75 -1.54
C PRO A 64 23.14 -1.99 -0.67
N GLY A 65 22.76 -1.94 0.62
CA GLY A 65 22.88 -3.06 1.55
C GLY A 65 21.98 -4.24 1.18
N GLU A 66 20.71 -3.97 0.89
CA GLU A 66 19.75 -4.98 0.44
C GLU A 66 20.17 -5.58 -0.91
N ARG A 67 20.67 -4.76 -1.85
CA ARG A 67 21.24 -5.27 -3.11
C ARG A 67 22.42 -6.23 -2.86
N ARG A 68 23.28 -5.95 -1.88
CA ARG A 68 24.36 -6.88 -1.49
C ARG A 68 23.79 -8.18 -0.92
N LEU A 69 22.78 -8.11 -0.06
CA LEU A 69 22.18 -9.30 0.55
C LEU A 69 21.42 -10.17 -0.48
N LEU A 70 20.70 -9.53 -1.40
CA LEU A 70 20.03 -10.19 -2.51
C LEU A 70 21.03 -10.94 -3.40
N ARG A 71 22.19 -10.34 -3.72
CA ARG A 71 23.24 -11.00 -4.51
C ARG A 71 23.81 -12.26 -3.84
N ARG A 72 23.80 -12.33 -2.51
CA ARG A 72 24.22 -13.52 -1.75
C ARG A 72 23.13 -14.58 -1.72
N SER A 73 21.87 -14.19 -1.90
CA SER A 73 20.73 -15.10 -1.86
C SER A 73 20.61 -15.85 -3.18
N ARG A 74 20.68 -17.19 -3.13
CA ARG A 74 20.55 -18.04 -4.33
C ARG A 74 19.15 -18.60 -4.53
N GLN A 75 18.29 -18.43 -3.53
CA GLN A 75 16.96 -19.02 -3.46
C GLN A 75 16.00 -18.01 -2.82
N HIS A 76 14.70 -18.23 -3.00
CA HIS A 76 13.67 -17.46 -2.32
C HIS A 76 12.45 -18.31 -2.00
N LEU A 77 11.68 -17.86 -1.01
CA LEU A 77 10.36 -18.35 -0.68
C LEU A 77 9.33 -17.30 -1.08
N THR A 78 8.17 -17.76 -1.52
CA THR A 78 6.97 -16.93 -1.59
C THR A 78 5.99 -17.37 -0.51
N VAL A 79 5.54 -16.43 0.30
CA VAL A 79 4.50 -16.61 1.31
C VAL A 79 3.22 -15.96 0.77
N SER A 80 2.24 -16.75 0.37
CA SER A 80 0.97 -16.23 -0.14
C SER A 80 -0.18 -16.49 0.81
N SER A 81 -1.00 -15.47 1.06
CA SER A 81 -2.28 -15.60 1.74
C SER A 81 -3.42 -15.53 0.72
N ALA A 82 -4.42 -16.39 0.86
CA ALA A 82 -5.66 -16.33 0.10
C ALA A 82 -6.86 -16.35 1.06
N ALA A 83 -7.58 -15.25 1.17
CA ALA A 83 -8.68 -15.10 2.13
C ALA A 83 -9.77 -14.15 1.61
N PRO A 84 -11.04 -14.32 2.00
CA PRO A 84 -12.10 -13.37 1.66
C PRO A 84 -11.85 -12.00 2.31
N PRO A 85 -12.48 -10.91 1.80
CA PRO A 85 -12.30 -9.57 2.35
C PRO A 85 -12.61 -9.44 3.85
N HIS A 86 -13.59 -10.20 4.38
CA HIS A 86 -13.97 -10.15 5.79
C HIS A 86 -12.95 -10.79 6.74
N ASP A 87 -11.99 -11.56 6.22
CA ASP A 87 -10.89 -12.12 7.01
C ASP A 87 -9.68 -11.15 7.12
N GLN A 88 -9.75 -10.00 6.45
CA GLN A 88 -8.73 -8.97 6.53
C GLN A 88 -8.97 -8.05 7.74
N PRO A 89 -7.90 -7.54 8.38
CA PRO A 89 -6.47 -7.66 8.01
C PRO A 89 -5.77 -8.89 8.60
N ALA A 90 -6.45 -9.70 9.42
CA ALA A 90 -5.84 -10.79 10.16
C ALA A 90 -5.14 -11.83 9.27
N ALA A 91 -5.76 -12.20 8.15
CA ALA A 91 -5.20 -13.18 7.22
C ALA A 91 -3.86 -12.72 6.61
N VAL A 92 -3.77 -11.45 6.16
CA VAL A 92 -2.53 -10.91 5.59
C VAL A 92 -1.47 -10.62 6.66
N GLN A 93 -1.86 -10.22 7.87
CA GLN A 93 -0.95 -10.08 9.02
C GLN A 93 -0.29 -11.41 9.39
N ALA A 94 -1.06 -12.50 9.45
CA ALA A 94 -0.50 -13.82 9.73
C ALA A 94 0.53 -14.24 8.67
N ALA A 95 0.26 -13.98 7.38
CA ALA A 95 1.21 -14.24 6.31
C ALA A 95 2.47 -13.39 6.41
N ARG A 96 2.34 -12.10 6.75
CA ARG A 96 3.50 -11.21 6.96
C ARG A 96 4.33 -11.64 8.17
N ALA A 97 3.69 -12.08 9.24
CA ALA A 97 4.36 -12.62 10.43
C ALA A 97 5.21 -13.85 10.08
N VAL A 98 4.66 -14.79 9.30
CA VAL A 98 5.40 -15.95 8.80
C VAL A 98 6.57 -15.52 7.92
N ALA A 99 6.35 -14.57 7.02
CA ALA A 99 7.41 -14.07 6.14
C ALA A 99 8.53 -13.36 6.93
N ARG A 100 8.22 -12.61 7.99
CA ARG A 100 9.20 -12.00 8.90
C ARG A 100 10.02 -13.06 9.64
N ALA A 101 9.34 -14.04 10.24
CA ALA A 101 10.01 -15.12 10.97
C ALA A 101 10.95 -15.94 10.05
N LEU A 102 10.53 -16.21 8.81
CA LEU A 102 11.39 -16.85 7.81
C LEU A 102 12.59 -15.96 7.45
N ALA A 103 12.37 -14.67 7.17
CA ALA A 103 13.47 -13.76 6.85
C ALA A 103 14.48 -13.66 8.02
N GLN A 104 14.00 -13.66 9.26
CA GLN A 104 14.84 -13.67 10.45
C GLN A 104 15.63 -14.98 10.58
N ALA A 105 14.96 -16.13 10.44
CA ALA A 105 15.58 -17.46 10.59
C ALA A 105 16.69 -17.70 9.56
N TYR A 106 16.49 -17.26 8.31
CA TYR A 106 17.43 -17.49 7.20
C TYR A 106 18.38 -16.31 6.92
N GLY A 107 18.38 -15.28 7.78
CA GLY A 107 19.19 -14.07 7.59
C GLY A 107 18.92 -13.35 6.26
N GLY A 108 17.69 -13.47 5.77
CA GLY A 108 17.23 -13.05 4.46
C GLY A 108 16.59 -11.66 4.40
N LEU A 109 16.18 -11.26 3.20
CA LEU A 109 15.33 -10.07 3.00
C LEU A 109 13.86 -10.48 2.96
N LEU A 110 13.02 -9.69 3.61
CA LEU A 110 11.57 -9.72 3.40
C LEU A 110 11.18 -8.59 2.45
N ALA A 111 10.60 -8.92 1.30
CA ALA A 111 10.05 -7.95 0.38
C ALA A 111 8.52 -8.08 0.28
N ASP A 112 7.86 -6.94 0.13
CA ASP A 112 6.44 -6.81 -0.18
C ASP A 112 6.31 -6.21 -1.60
N PRO A 113 6.07 -7.04 -2.63
CA PRO A 113 5.90 -6.54 -3.99
C PRO A 113 4.69 -5.62 -4.19
N LEU A 114 3.67 -5.75 -3.33
CA LEU A 114 2.45 -4.93 -3.42
C LEU A 114 2.71 -3.51 -2.93
N THR A 115 3.54 -3.28 -1.91
CA THR A 115 4.01 -1.93 -1.55
C THR A 115 5.22 -1.47 -2.35
N GLY A 116 5.99 -2.40 -2.91
CA GLY A 116 7.27 -2.09 -3.55
C GLY A 116 8.42 -1.86 -2.58
N ALA A 117 8.30 -2.35 -1.34
CA ALA A 117 9.26 -2.10 -0.27
C ALA A 117 9.91 -3.40 0.25
N VAL A 118 11.11 -3.26 0.79
CA VAL A 118 11.69 -4.23 1.72
C VAL A 118 11.22 -3.88 3.12
N LEU A 119 10.76 -4.89 3.87
CA LEU A 119 10.28 -4.75 5.23
C LEU A 119 11.36 -5.18 6.22
N PRO A 120 11.43 -4.53 7.39
CA PRO A 120 12.35 -4.97 8.44
C PRO A 120 11.96 -6.37 8.92
N ALA A 121 12.94 -7.29 8.90
CA ALA A 121 12.77 -8.67 9.35
C ALA A 121 13.06 -8.86 10.85
N ARG A 122 13.55 -7.83 11.54
CA ARG A 122 14.06 -7.94 12.93
C ARG A 122 12.97 -7.91 13.99
N ASP A 123 11.84 -7.29 13.69
CA ASP A 123 10.77 -7.09 14.67
C ASP A 123 9.61 -8.06 14.42
N PRO A 124 9.06 -8.70 15.46
CA PRO A 124 7.87 -9.52 15.31
C PRO A 124 6.72 -8.70 14.73
N GLU A 125 5.82 -9.36 14.01
CA GLU A 125 4.62 -8.70 13.48
C GLU A 125 3.74 -8.21 14.64
N PRO A 126 3.36 -6.92 14.68
CA PRO A 126 2.45 -6.39 15.71
C PRO A 126 1.13 -7.16 15.76
N THR A 127 0.55 -7.28 16.96
CA THR A 127 -0.77 -7.90 17.14
C THR A 127 -1.89 -6.98 16.70
N ALA A 128 -1.77 -5.68 16.98
CA ALA A 128 -2.68 -4.65 16.49
C ALA A 128 -2.34 -4.29 15.04
N PHE A 129 -3.38 -4.09 14.22
CA PHE A 129 -3.22 -3.63 12.85
C PHE A 129 -3.15 -2.11 12.80
N HIS A 130 -2.03 -1.55 12.33
CA HIS A 130 -1.93 -0.15 11.93
C HIS A 130 -1.49 -0.04 10.49
N LEU A 131 -2.26 0.66 9.65
CA LEU A 131 -1.94 0.83 8.23
C LEU A 131 -0.57 1.50 7.99
N ALA A 132 -0.10 2.29 8.95
CA ALA A 132 1.20 2.94 8.92
C ALA A 132 2.40 1.97 9.03
N ASP A 133 2.18 0.71 9.44
CA ASP A 133 3.24 -0.29 9.65
C ASP A 133 3.76 -0.90 8.34
N GLY A 134 3.97 -0.10 7.31
CA GLY A 134 4.50 -0.55 6.01
C GLY A 134 3.50 -1.35 5.17
N TRP A 135 2.19 -1.13 5.36
CA TRP A 135 1.15 -1.73 4.51
C TRP A 135 0.87 -0.95 3.22
N LEU A 136 1.41 0.28 3.14
CA LEU A 136 1.32 1.16 1.98
C LEU A 136 2.70 1.53 1.46
N GLY A 137 2.82 1.59 0.14
CA GLY A 137 3.91 2.26 -0.58
C GLY A 137 3.37 3.43 -1.40
N TRP A 138 4.29 4.22 -1.95
CA TRP A 138 3.99 5.40 -2.76
C TRP A 138 4.84 5.37 -4.03
N ASP A 139 4.18 5.43 -5.18
CA ASP A 139 4.82 5.67 -6.46
C ASP A 139 4.72 7.16 -6.78
N VAL A 140 5.86 7.79 -7.03
CA VAL A 140 5.95 9.23 -7.28
C VAL A 140 6.53 9.40 -8.68
N GLN A 141 5.73 10.01 -9.55
CA GLN A 141 6.08 10.26 -10.94
C GLN A 141 6.02 11.76 -11.20
N VAL A 142 6.94 12.25 -12.04
CA VAL A 142 6.90 13.61 -12.58
C VAL A 142 6.52 13.46 -14.05
N HIS A 143 5.48 14.17 -14.50
CA HIS A 143 5.05 14.14 -15.90
C HIS A 143 6.18 14.60 -16.81
N ALA A 144 6.34 13.95 -17.95
CA ALA A 144 7.48 14.18 -18.85
C ALA A 144 7.48 15.56 -19.51
N ASP A 145 6.31 16.20 -19.60
CA ASP A 145 6.09 17.56 -20.07
C ASP A 145 6.21 18.62 -18.96
N ALA A 146 6.46 18.22 -17.71
CA ALA A 146 6.64 19.16 -16.62
C ALA A 146 8.01 19.84 -16.74
N THR A 147 8.00 21.15 -16.99
CA THR A 147 9.20 22.01 -16.96
C THR A 147 9.61 22.32 -15.52
N CYS A 148 10.13 21.31 -14.82
CA CYS A 148 10.68 21.49 -13.49
C CYS A 148 12.15 21.91 -13.61
N SER A 149 12.44 23.20 -13.36
CA SER A 149 13.82 23.69 -13.33
C SER A 149 14.63 22.92 -12.27
N PRO A 150 15.80 22.32 -12.62
CA PRO A 150 16.54 21.44 -11.72
C PRO A 150 17.14 22.12 -10.48
N TRP A 151 17.08 23.46 -10.38
CA TRP A 151 17.78 24.25 -9.36
C TRP A 151 16.87 24.99 -8.38
N ASP A 152 15.54 24.94 -8.55
CA ASP A 152 14.62 25.58 -7.59
C ASP A 152 13.37 24.74 -7.32
N PRO A 153 13.47 23.70 -6.48
CA PRO A 153 12.30 22.94 -6.01
C PRO A 153 11.39 23.75 -5.06
N ALA A 154 11.79 24.95 -4.63
CA ALA A 154 11.02 25.85 -3.77
C ALA A 154 10.38 27.02 -4.55
N GLY A 155 10.75 27.20 -5.82
CA GLY A 155 10.19 28.19 -6.73
C GLY A 155 8.70 27.96 -6.86
N ALA A 156 7.93 28.85 -6.25
CA ALA A 156 6.51 28.67 -5.92
C ALA A 156 5.55 28.65 -7.15
N GLY A 157 6.02 28.37 -8.36
CA GLY A 157 5.21 28.65 -9.55
C GLY A 157 5.43 27.86 -10.84
N ALA A 158 6.04 26.66 -10.89
CA ALA A 158 6.24 26.04 -12.23
C ALA A 158 6.19 24.51 -12.38
N CYS A 159 6.10 23.71 -11.31
CA CYS A 159 6.21 22.25 -11.45
C CYS A 159 4.90 21.55 -11.08
N ASP A 160 3.80 21.82 -11.78
CA ASP A 160 2.48 21.16 -11.60
C ASP A 160 2.44 19.75 -12.23
N GLY A 161 3.53 19.01 -12.09
CA GLY A 161 3.78 17.77 -12.81
C GLY A 161 3.77 16.51 -11.95
N LEU A 162 3.56 16.60 -10.63
CA LEU A 162 3.70 15.46 -9.75
C LEU A 162 2.42 14.62 -9.70
N MET A 163 2.57 13.32 -9.95
CA MET A 163 1.58 12.30 -9.66
C MET A 163 2.08 11.39 -8.53
N VAL A 164 1.31 11.31 -7.44
CA VAL A 164 1.58 10.43 -6.30
C VAL A 164 0.48 9.38 -6.22
N THR A 165 0.86 8.10 -6.30
CA THR A 165 -0.08 6.98 -6.32
C THR A 165 0.22 6.00 -5.20
N SER A 166 -0.81 5.56 -4.48
CA SER A 166 -0.65 4.53 -3.45
C SER A 166 -0.33 3.17 -4.05
N ARG A 167 0.31 2.34 -3.24
CA ARG A 167 0.54 0.94 -3.51
C ARG A 167 0.14 0.12 -2.29
N GLY A 168 -0.66 -0.91 -2.49
CA GLY A 168 -0.97 -1.91 -1.47
C GLY A 168 -2.42 -1.92 -1.00
N LEU A 169 -3.25 -0.92 -1.34
CA LEU A 169 -4.67 -0.90 -0.95
C LEU A 169 -5.46 -2.08 -1.51
N ARG A 170 -5.04 -2.61 -2.67
CA ARG A 170 -5.65 -3.78 -3.30
C ARG A 170 -5.67 -5.03 -2.40
N ARG A 171 -4.74 -5.13 -1.45
CA ARG A 171 -4.72 -6.26 -0.48
C ARG A 171 -5.93 -6.25 0.46
N PHE A 172 -6.63 -5.13 0.54
CA PHE A 172 -7.85 -4.92 1.33
C PHE A 172 -9.08 -4.72 0.43
N ALA A 173 -9.11 -5.27 -0.79
CA ALA A 173 -10.21 -5.06 -1.76
C ALA A 173 -10.57 -3.59 -2.04
N LEU A 174 -9.60 -2.68 -1.91
CA LEU A 174 -9.76 -1.28 -2.24
C LEU A 174 -8.97 -0.93 -3.51
N PRO A 175 -9.48 0.01 -4.35
CA PRO A 175 -8.68 0.60 -5.41
C PRO A 175 -7.48 1.34 -4.81
N GLU A 176 -6.41 1.49 -5.60
CA GLU A 176 -5.34 2.42 -5.22
C GLU A 176 -5.88 3.85 -5.30
N ILE A 177 -5.24 4.79 -4.60
CA ILE A 177 -5.58 6.21 -4.63
C ILE A 177 -4.46 6.98 -5.31
N THR A 178 -4.81 8.02 -6.06
CA THR A 178 -3.83 8.85 -6.75
C THR A 178 -4.15 10.33 -6.56
N LEU A 179 -3.12 11.14 -6.42
CA LEU A 179 -3.20 12.60 -6.47
C LEU A 179 -2.29 13.06 -7.59
N ASP A 180 -2.79 13.95 -8.43
CA ASP A 180 -2.20 14.32 -9.71
C ASP A 180 -2.27 15.83 -9.90
N GLY A 181 -1.17 16.42 -10.38
CA GLY A 181 -1.00 17.87 -10.56
C GLY A 181 -0.44 18.60 -9.34
N ALA A 182 0.19 17.91 -8.39
CA ALA A 182 0.81 18.57 -7.25
C ALA A 182 2.15 19.21 -7.65
N ALA A 183 2.51 20.30 -6.99
CA ALA A 183 3.86 20.83 -7.07
C ALA A 183 4.87 19.85 -6.43
N CYS A 184 6.06 19.70 -7.01
CA CYS A 184 7.13 18.88 -6.43
C CYS A 184 7.46 19.26 -4.97
N ALA A 185 7.41 20.55 -4.63
CA ALA A 185 7.56 21.07 -3.28
C ALA A 185 6.57 20.46 -2.27
N HIS A 186 5.42 19.98 -2.74
CA HIS A 186 4.33 19.45 -1.93
C HIS A 186 4.26 17.92 -1.90
N THR A 187 5.31 17.21 -2.33
CA THR A 187 5.33 15.73 -2.32
C THR A 187 5.01 15.15 -0.94
N LEU A 188 5.57 15.73 0.13
CA LEU A 188 5.28 15.30 1.50
C LEU A 188 3.83 15.58 1.90
N CYS A 189 3.30 16.75 1.51
CA CYS A 189 1.91 17.15 1.75
C CYS A 189 0.94 16.17 1.09
N ALA A 190 1.15 15.92 -0.21
CA ALA A 190 0.35 14.98 -1.01
C ALA A 190 0.40 13.57 -0.39
N THR A 191 1.58 13.09 -0.01
CA THR A 191 1.73 11.77 0.61
C THR A 191 1.01 11.69 1.96
N ASN A 192 1.10 12.71 2.81
CA ASN A 192 0.42 12.73 4.11
C ASN A 192 -1.11 12.80 3.98
N LEU A 193 -1.61 13.58 3.03
CA LEU A 193 -3.03 13.60 2.69
C LEU A 193 -3.49 12.21 2.24
N LEU A 194 -2.78 11.60 1.28
CA LEU A 194 -3.12 10.28 0.78
C LEU A 194 -3.04 9.20 1.87
N ARG A 195 -2.08 9.28 2.80
CA ARG A 195 -2.04 8.40 4.00
C ARG A 195 -3.32 8.52 4.82
N THR A 196 -3.79 9.74 5.05
CA THR A 196 -5.01 10.01 5.83
C THR A 196 -6.25 9.47 5.12
N VAL A 197 -6.36 9.71 3.81
CA VAL A 197 -7.43 9.17 2.95
C VAL A 197 -7.42 7.64 2.97
N ALA A 198 -6.26 7.03 2.78
CA ALA A 198 -6.10 5.57 2.82
C ALA A 198 -6.51 4.98 4.17
N ALA A 199 -6.07 5.59 5.29
CA ALA A 199 -6.44 5.15 6.63
C ALA A 199 -7.96 5.17 6.84
N ARG A 200 -8.62 6.25 6.42
CA ARG A 200 -10.08 6.39 6.52
C ARG A 200 -10.82 5.38 5.65
N LEU A 201 -10.37 5.18 4.41
CA LEU A 201 -10.95 4.21 3.47
C LEU A 201 -10.81 2.77 3.97
N VAL A 202 -9.63 2.39 4.44
CA VAL A 202 -9.34 1.05 4.98
C VAL A 202 -10.16 0.81 6.24
N ALA A 203 -10.15 1.72 7.21
CA ALA A 203 -10.94 1.56 8.44
C ALA A 203 -12.43 1.36 8.15
N GLY A 204 -13.01 2.22 7.30
CA GLY A 204 -14.41 2.09 6.89
C GLY A 204 -14.67 0.82 6.08
N HIS A 205 -13.70 0.35 5.30
CA HIS A 205 -13.84 -0.87 4.49
C HIS A 205 -13.82 -2.13 5.34
N LEU A 206 -12.86 -2.24 6.26
CA LEU A 206 -12.73 -3.40 7.15
C LEU A 206 -13.98 -3.53 8.03
N ALA A 207 -14.49 -2.41 8.56
CA ALA A 207 -15.76 -2.40 9.30
C ALA A 207 -16.93 -2.90 8.45
N PHE A 208 -17.04 -2.43 7.20
CA PHE A 208 -18.08 -2.90 6.28
C PHE A 208 -17.95 -4.39 5.96
N ALA A 209 -16.74 -4.86 5.65
CA ALA A 209 -16.49 -6.25 5.27
C ALA A 209 -16.79 -7.21 6.42
N ALA A 210 -16.42 -6.85 7.65
CA ALA A 210 -16.75 -7.61 8.85
C ALA A 210 -18.27 -7.73 9.07
N ALA A 211 -19.02 -6.65 8.84
CA ALA A 211 -20.47 -6.64 8.97
C ALA A 211 -21.21 -7.36 7.82
N HIS A 212 -20.56 -7.55 6.66
CA HIS A 212 -21.20 -8.10 5.46
C HIS A 212 -20.33 -9.18 4.78
N PRO A 213 -20.12 -10.35 5.41
CA PRO A 213 -19.15 -11.36 4.95
C PRO A 213 -19.44 -11.99 3.57
N GLY A 214 -20.65 -11.81 3.02
CA GLY A 214 -21.03 -12.26 1.67
C GLY A 214 -21.14 -11.15 0.61
N ALA A 215 -20.89 -9.89 0.96
CA ALA A 215 -21.07 -8.77 0.04
C ALA A 215 -20.19 -8.90 -1.20
N ARG A 216 -20.78 -8.72 -2.37
CA ARG A 216 -20.08 -8.67 -3.67
C ARG A 216 -19.79 -7.26 -4.16
N ARG A 217 -20.39 -6.26 -3.50
CA ARG A 217 -20.27 -4.85 -3.85
C ARG A 217 -20.32 -4.01 -2.58
N ARG A 218 -19.64 -2.87 -2.60
CA ARG A 218 -19.73 -1.84 -1.57
C ARG A 218 -19.93 -0.48 -2.24
N ALA A 219 -20.95 0.26 -1.82
CA ALA A 219 -21.10 1.66 -2.20
C ALA A 219 -20.37 2.55 -1.19
N ILE A 220 -19.62 3.53 -1.68
CA ILE A 220 -19.02 4.60 -0.87
C ILE A 220 -19.43 5.96 -1.44
N ASP A 221 -19.44 6.98 -0.59
CA ASP A 221 -19.61 8.36 -1.05
C ASP A 221 -18.36 8.86 -1.76
N ASP A 222 -18.56 9.69 -2.78
CA ASP A 222 -17.48 10.41 -3.47
C ASP A 222 -16.91 11.54 -2.62
N HIS A 223 -17.61 11.97 -1.57
CA HIS A 223 -17.08 12.88 -0.56
C HIS A 223 -16.63 12.10 0.67
N LEU A 224 -15.35 12.24 1.02
CA LEU A 224 -14.78 11.61 2.20
C LEU A 224 -14.36 12.68 3.22
N PRO A 225 -15.05 12.79 4.36
CA PRO A 225 -14.66 13.72 5.42
C PRO A 225 -13.38 13.23 6.11
N LEU A 226 -12.44 14.15 6.33
CA LEU A 226 -11.18 13.90 7.01
C LEU A 226 -11.15 14.62 8.36
N PRO A 227 -10.67 13.97 9.44
CA PRO A 227 -10.41 14.64 10.69
C PRO A 227 -9.07 15.41 10.65
N PRO A 228 -8.95 16.57 11.32
CA PRO A 228 -10.05 17.34 11.93
C PRO A 228 -10.91 18.04 10.87
N ALA A 229 -12.23 18.07 11.09
CA ALA A 229 -13.18 18.80 10.26
C ALA A 229 -12.83 20.30 10.22
N PRO A 230 -13.12 21.03 9.11
CA PRO A 230 -14.01 20.68 8.01
C PRO A 230 -13.31 20.10 6.76
N LEU A 231 -12.08 19.60 6.87
CA LEU A 231 -11.35 19.09 5.71
C LEU A 231 -12.05 17.86 5.11
N GLY A 232 -12.25 17.88 3.79
CA GLY A 232 -12.83 16.76 3.04
C GLY A 232 -12.16 16.62 1.68
N VAL A 233 -12.18 15.41 1.15
CA VAL A 233 -11.66 15.12 -0.20
C VAL A 233 -12.81 14.67 -1.10
N ARG A 234 -12.63 14.90 -2.40
CA ARG A 234 -13.44 14.26 -3.44
C ARG A 234 -12.68 13.07 -4.02
N LEU A 235 -13.39 11.97 -4.17
CA LEU A 235 -12.94 10.74 -4.80
C LEU A 235 -13.60 10.63 -6.17
N THR A 236 -12.79 10.48 -7.22
CA THR A 236 -13.28 10.33 -8.59
C THR A 236 -12.70 9.05 -9.19
N PRO A 237 -13.52 8.09 -9.65
CA PRO A 237 -13.01 6.92 -10.39
C PRO A 237 -12.19 7.36 -11.60
N CYS A 238 -11.01 6.77 -11.79
CA CYS A 238 -10.18 7.05 -12.96
C CYS A 238 -9.56 5.76 -13.52
N ALA A 239 -9.29 5.77 -14.82
CA ALA A 239 -8.52 4.72 -15.46
C ALA A 239 -7.05 4.75 -14.98
N PRO A 240 -6.32 3.63 -15.00
CA PRO A 240 -4.87 3.67 -14.82
C PRO A 240 -4.26 4.58 -15.88
N ALA A 241 -3.35 5.48 -15.47
CA ALA A 241 -2.45 6.12 -16.42
C ALA A 241 -1.64 5.02 -17.15
N PRO A 242 -1.39 5.14 -18.47
CA PRO A 242 -0.50 4.21 -19.16
C PRO A 242 0.91 4.35 -18.57
N SER A 243 1.41 3.30 -17.92
CA SER A 243 2.78 3.30 -17.40
C SER A 243 3.79 3.30 -18.56
N PRO A 244 4.70 4.28 -18.67
CA PRO A 244 5.80 4.21 -19.62
C PRO A 244 6.87 3.25 -19.06
N GLY A 245 6.82 1.97 -19.45
CA GLY A 245 7.78 0.97 -19.00
C GLY A 245 7.21 -0.44 -18.89
N GLY A 246 6.77 -0.99 -20.02
CA GLY A 246 6.25 -2.35 -20.12
C GLY A 246 7.33 -3.43 -19.95
N GLY A 247 7.72 -3.70 -18.71
CA GLY A 247 8.26 -5.00 -18.31
C GLY A 247 7.11 -5.92 -17.93
N SER A 248 6.72 -6.83 -18.82
CA SER A 248 5.66 -7.81 -18.58
C SER A 248 6.03 -8.81 -17.48
N ILE A 249 5.82 -8.44 -16.23
CA ILE A 249 5.64 -9.45 -15.19
C ILE A 249 4.34 -10.17 -15.53
N ARG A 250 4.40 -11.48 -15.78
CA ARG A 250 3.22 -12.35 -15.85
C ARG A 250 2.32 -12.00 -14.68
N ARG A 251 1.24 -11.28 -14.99
CA ARG A 251 0.36 -10.64 -14.03
C ARG A 251 -0.05 -11.70 -13.01
N LEU A 252 0.29 -11.48 -11.74
CA LEU A 252 -0.51 -12.00 -10.66
C LEU A 252 -1.89 -11.34 -10.86
N LYS A 253 -2.77 -12.03 -11.59
CA LYS A 253 -4.10 -11.55 -11.96
C LYS A 253 -4.97 -11.62 -10.72
N VAL A 254 -4.75 -10.69 -9.79
CA VAL A 254 -5.66 -10.44 -8.67
C VAL A 254 -6.59 -9.32 -9.13
N GLY A 255 -7.60 -9.72 -9.88
CA GLY A 255 -8.75 -8.90 -10.26
C GLY A 255 -9.95 -9.83 -10.40
N PRO A 256 -11.15 -9.43 -9.96
CA PRO A 256 -12.33 -10.25 -10.14
C PRO A 256 -12.55 -10.50 -11.64
N ALA A 257 -12.77 -11.75 -12.02
CA ALA A 257 -13.31 -12.09 -13.34
C ALA A 257 -14.79 -11.69 -13.34
N GLY A 258 -15.14 -10.63 -14.06
CA GLY A 258 -16.52 -10.17 -14.23
C GLY A 258 -16.58 -8.88 -15.03
N ASP A 259 -17.59 -8.77 -15.89
CA ASP A 259 -17.67 -7.90 -17.07
C ASP A 259 -17.96 -6.41 -16.81
N ALA A 260 -17.50 -5.88 -15.68
CA ALA A 260 -17.41 -4.45 -15.42
C ALA A 260 -15.95 -4.13 -15.12
N GLY A 261 -15.27 -3.39 -16.01
CA GLY A 261 -13.85 -3.06 -15.86
C GLY A 261 -13.55 -2.54 -14.44
N PRO A 262 -12.60 -3.14 -13.70
CA PRO A 262 -12.43 -2.81 -12.29
C PRO A 262 -11.97 -1.36 -12.14
N VAL A 263 -12.65 -0.60 -11.26
CA VAL A 263 -12.11 0.66 -10.76
C VAL A 263 -10.79 0.33 -10.07
N THR A 264 -9.69 0.65 -10.73
CA THR A 264 -8.34 0.31 -10.27
C THR A 264 -7.71 1.44 -9.47
N TYR A 265 -8.21 2.67 -9.67
CA TYR A 265 -7.73 3.90 -9.05
C TYR A 265 -8.89 4.84 -8.69
N LEU A 266 -8.73 5.57 -7.59
CA LEU A 266 -9.54 6.73 -7.23
C LEU A 266 -8.65 7.97 -7.20
N LYS A 267 -8.95 8.97 -8.03
CA LYS A 267 -8.33 10.28 -7.95
C LYS A 267 -8.84 11.00 -6.72
N VAL A 268 -7.91 11.48 -5.90
CA VAL A 268 -8.14 12.29 -4.71
C VAL A 268 -7.94 13.75 -5.11
N GLY A 269 -8.96 14.56 -4.87
CA GLY A 269 -8.92 15.99 -5.18
C GLY A 269 -9.67 16.83 -4.16
N PRO A 270 -9.65 18.16 -4.34
CA PRO A 270 -10.38 19.08 -3.48
C PRO A 270 -11.90 18.82 -3.53
N PRO A 271 -12.64 19.24 -2.49
CA PRO A 271 -14.09 19.14 -2.48
C PRO A 271 -14.70 19.97 -3.62
N ALA A 272 -15.92 19.61 -4.03
CA ALA A 272 -16.65 20.38 -5.03
C ALA A 272 -16.84 21.83 -4.55
N GLY A 273 -16.56 22.80 -5.42
CA GLY A 273 -16.68 24.23 -5.11
C GLY A 273 -15.44 24.88 -4.47
N PHE A 274 -14.34 24.14 -4.27
CA PHE A 274 -13.06 24.76 -3.91
C PHE A 274 -12.55 25.64 -5.07
N THR A 275 -12.25 26.91 -4.79
CA THR A 275 -11.90 27.92 -5.81
C THR A 275 -10.39 28.16 -5.96
N GLY A 276 -9.56 27.63 -5.06
CA GLY A 276 -8.10 27.74 -5.14
C GLY A 276 -7.46 26.66 -6.01
N SER A 277 -6.14 26.72 -6.18
CA SER A 277 -5.36 25.68 -6.85
C SER A 277 -5.27 24.41 -6.01
N LEU A 278 -4.90 23.27 -6.63
CA LEU A 278 -4.61 22.04 -5.90
C LEU A 278 -3.53 22.27 -4.82
N ASN A 279 -2.55 23.10 -5.10
CA ASN A 279 -1.46 23.42 -4.18
C ASN A 279 -1.95 24.28 -3.00
N ASP A 280 -2.85 25.24 -3.22
CA ASP A 280 -3.50 26.01 -2.15
C ASP A 280 -4.30 25.08 -1.23
N TRP A 281 -5.02 24.13 -1.82
CA TRP A 281 -5.75 23.11 -1.07
C TRP A 281 -4.82 22.21 -0.27
N LEU A 282 -3.72 21.72 -0.87
CA LEU A 282 -2.72 20.91 -0.17
C LEU A 282 -2.13 21.66 1.03
N CYS A 283 -1.81 22.95 0.88
CA CYS A 283 -1.38 23.80 1.99
C CYS A 283 -2.45 23.91 3.08
N ALA A 284 -3.72 24.10 2.71
CA ALA A 284 -4.83 24.16 3.67
C ALA A 284 -5.03 22.86 4.46
N THR A 285 -4.75 21.69 3.86
CA THR A 285 -4.82 20.40 4.57
C THR A 285 -3.79 20.26 5.70
N GLN A 286 -2.75 21.10 5.72
CA GLN A 286 -1.76 21.14 6.81
C GLN A 286 -2.12 22.08 7.96
N ALA A 287 -3.16 22.90 7.78
CA ALA A 287 -3.41 24.08 8.60
C ALA A 287 -4.07 23.87 9.98
N PRO A 288 -4.21 22.66 10.57
CA PRO A 288 -4.50 22.55 12.01
C PRO A 288 -3.49 21.71 12.80
N ALA A 289 -2.19 21.80 12.49
CA ALA A 289 -1.12 21.32 13.37
C ALA A 289 -0.18 22.44 13.91
N ARG A 290 -0.31 23.68 13.41
CA ARG A 290 0.52 24.82 13.83
C ARG A 290 -0.08 25.69 14.94
N ALA A 291 -1.33 25.47 15.35
CA ALA A 291 -1.99 26.30 16.36
C ALA A 291 -1.90 25.74 17.81
N ALA A 292 -1.14 24.66 18.05
CA ALA A 292 -1.04 24.02 19.37
C ALA A 292 0.33 24.15 20.06
N VAL A 293 1.24 25.00 19.57
CA VAL A 293 2.52 25.30 20.25
C VAL A 293 2.84 26.79 20.15
N THR A 294 2.04 27.62 20.83
CA THR A 294 2.45 28.90 21.45
C THR A 294 1.33 29.38 22.37
N SER A 295 1.04 28.59 23.40
CA SER A 295 0.56 29.11 24.67
C SER A 295 1.14 28.19 25.73
N ILE A 296 2.23 28.65 26.33
CA ILE A 296 2.75 28.43 27.69
C ILE A 296 4.13 29.10 27.69
N ALA A 297 4.19 30.33 28.18
CA ALA A 297 5.20 30.79 29.15
C ALA A 297 5.01 32.29 29.44
N ALA A 298 4.73 32.54 30.72
CA ALA A 298 4.80 33.80 31.48
C ALA A 298 3.82 34.92 31.12
#